data_AF-A0AAE0V5F8-F1
#
_entry.id   AF-A0AAE0V5F8-F1
#
_cell.length_a   1.000
_cell.length_b   1.000
_cell.length_c   1.000
_cell.angle_alpha   90.00
_cell.angle_beta   90.00
_cell.angle_gamma   90.00
#
_symmetry.space_group_name_H-M   'P 1'
#
loop_
_entity.id
_entity.type
_entity.pdbx_description
1 polymer ?
#
loop_
_entity_poly.entity_id
_entity_poly.type
_entity_poly.pdbx_seq_one_letter_code
_entity_poly.pdbx_strand_id
1 'polypeptide(L)'
;MATHAGTVDLGSEGIRRICYTQWFDRDNPSGYGDYETLSNLRAEYPRKICANPMSIQAATLTGVPAESIGQGFQAYDTVTGFACVNSQQKNEECCLDYKVRFGCQCPWPPVRPILAALDVVAPVLANETLT
;
A
#
# COMPACT_ATOMS: atom_id res chain seq x y z
N MET A 1 -37.23 28.40 23.90
CA MET A 1 -38.01 27.14 23.93
C MET A 1 -37.98 26.58 22.50
N ALA A 2 -37.28 25.53 22.11
CA ALA A 2 -36.32 24.62 22.74
C ALA A 2 -35.36 24.16 21.61
N THR A 3 -34.11 23.93 21.98
CA THR A 3 -33.04 23.34 21.16
C THR A 3 -33.36 21.89 20.82
N HIS A 4 -33.12 21.46 19.58
CA HIS A 4 -32.92 20.03 19.30
C HIS A 4 -31.43 19.78 19.06
N ALA A 5 -30.79 19.34 20.13
CA ALA A 5 -29.50 18.69 20.09
C ALA A 5 -29.65 17.38 19.32
N GLY A 6 -28.93 17.25 18.21
CA GLY A 6 -28.64 15.97 17.57
C GLY A 6 -27.16 15.68 17.74
N THR A 7 -26.74 15.35 18.95
CA THR A 7 -25.42 14.75 19.20
C THR A 7 -25.41 13.39 18.50
N VAL A 8 -24.71 13.30 17.37
CA VAL A 8 -24.35 11.99 16.81
C VAL A 8 -23.43 11.31 17.81
N ASP A 9 -23.99 10.27 18.41
CA ASP A 9 -23.36 9.35 19.34
C ASP A 9 -22.02 8.86 18.78
N LEU A 10 -20.92 9.18 19.47
CA LEU A 10 -19.62 8.58 19.24
C LEU A 10 -19.64 7.17 19.82
N GLY A 11 -20.38 6.29 19.15
CA GLY A 11 -20.42 4.87 19.39
C GLY A 11 -19.09 4.23 19.02
N SER A 12 -18.45 3.66 20.03
CA SER A 12 -17.17 2.97 20.01
C SER A 12 -17.20 1.65 19.24
N GLU A 13 -17.14 1.70 17.91
CA GLU A 13 -16.39 0.72 17.12
C GLU A 13 -15.25 1.47 16.42
N GLY A 14 -14.00 1.16 16.79
CA GLY A 14 -12.85 2.00 16.48
C GLY A 14 -12.73 2.36 14.99
N ILE A 15 -12.77 3.66 14.68
CA ILE A 15 -12.53 4.20 13.34
C ILE A 15 -11.21 3.61 12.82
N ARG A 16 -11.30 2.67 11.87
CA ARG A 16 -10.12 2.14 11.18
C ARG A 16 -9.57 3.24 10.26
N ARG A 17 -8.63 4.03 10.76
CA ARG A 17 -7.94 5.04 9.96
C ARG A 17 -7.04 4.34 8.95
N ILE A 18 -7.18 4.73 7.68
CA ILE A 18 -6.37 4.25 6.56
C ILE A 18 -5.26 5.25 6.27
N CYS A 19 -4.03 4.77 6.29
CA CYS A 19 -2.82 5.50 5.92
C CYS A 19 -2.30 4.88 4.62
N TYR A 20 -2.25 5.67 3.55
CA TYR A 20 -1.78 5.18 2.25
C TYR A 20 -0.25 5.11 2.20
N THR A 21 0.26 4.09 1.51
CA THR A 21 1.66 4.03 1.09
C THR A 21 1.99 5.15 0.11
N GLN A 22 3.28 5.28 -0.24
CA GLN A 22 3.66 5.93 -1.49
C GLN A 22 3.02 5.22 -2.70
N TRP A 23 3.04 5.88 -3.86
CA TRP A 23 2.73 5.23 -5.13
C TRP A 23 3.89 4.31 -5.54
N PHE A 24 3.54 3.16 -6.12
CA PHE A 24 4.44 2.20 -6.74
C PHE A 24 4.06 2.04 -8.20
N ASP A 25 5.07 1.96 -9.03
CA ASP A 25 5.03 1.87 -10.47
C ASP A 25 6.26 1.04 -10.82
N ARG A 26 6.04 -0.24 -11.05
CA ARG A 26 7.08 -1.26 -11.15
C ARG A 26 7.14 -1.84 -12.55
N ASP A 27 6.00 -2.04 -13.17
CA ASP A 27 5.88 -2.52 -14.54
C ASP A 27 5.50 -1.36 -15.47
N ASN A 28 5.82 -1.51 -16.74
CA ASN A 28 5.35 -0.58 -17.79
C ASN A 28 4.39 -1.36 -18.68
N PRO A 29 3.48 -0.72 -19.44
CA PRO A 29 2.49 -1.39 -20.32
C PRO A 29 3.08 -2.15 -21.54
N SER A 30 4.39 -2.42 -21.51
CA SER A 30 5.12 -3.16 -22.51
C SER A 30 4.76 -4.65 -22.52
N GLY A 31 4.97 -5.32 -23.66
CA GLY A 31 4.68 -6.75 -23.78
C GLY A 31 3.19 -7.06 -23.64
N TYR A 32 2.80 -7.73 -22.55
CA TYR A 32 1.45 -8.29 -22.38
C TYR A 32 0.47 -7.39 -21.60
N GLY A 33 0.91 -6.27 -21.05
CA GLY A 33 0.08 -5.40 -20.22
C GLY A 33 0.91 -4.67 -19.18
N ASP A 34 0.24 -4.23 -18.12
CA ASP A 34 0.83 -3.52 -17.00
C ASP A 34 0.45 -4.20 -15.68
N TYR A 35 1.45 -4.64 -14.90
CA TYR A 35 1.30 -5.58 -13.80
C TYR A 35 1.90 -5.09 -12.46
N GLU A 36 1.14 -4.25 -11.77
CA GLU A 36 1.38 -3.78 -10.41
C GLU A 36 0.94 -4.81 -9.33
N THR A 37 1.43 -6.05 -9.45
CA THR A 37 1.03 -7.14 -8.53
C THR A 37 1.66 -7.00 -7.15
N LEU A 38 0.88 -7.26 -6.10
CA LEU A 38 1.32 -7.08 -4.71
C LEU A 38 2.52 -7.95 -4.34
N SER A 39 2.62 -9.16 -4.91
CA SER A 39 3.76 -10.05 -4.69
C SER A 39 5.07 -9.45 -5.24
N ASN A 40 5.05 -8.98 -6.49
CA ASN A 40 6.22 -8.36 -7.11
C ASN A 40 6.62 -7.07 -6.39
N LEU A 41 5.62 -6.24 -6.05
CA LEU A 41 5.84 -5.01 -5.30
C LEU A 41 6.45 -5.25 -3.92
N ARG A 42 6.04 -6.29 -3.20
CA ARG A 42 6.64 -6.64 -1.90
C ARG A 42 8.06 -7.18 -2.03
N ALA A 43 8.35 -7.90 -3.12
CA ALA A 43 9.70 -8.40 -3.39
C ALA A 43 10.67 -7.25 -3.69
N GLU A 44 10.24 -6.27 -4.49
CA GLU A 44 11.06 -5.12 -4.89
C GLU A 44 11.15 -4.04 -3.82
N TYR A 45 10.07 -3.84 -3.04
CA TYR A 45 9.98 -2.85 -1.97
C TYR A 45 9.72 -3.49 -0.59
N PRO A 46 10.71 -4.24 -0.02
CA PRO A 46 10.53 -4.91 1.26
C PRO A 46 10.08 -3.97 2.39
N ARG A 47 9.00 -4.36 3.08
CA ARG A 47 8.41 -3.63 4.22
C ARG A 47 7.89 -2.22 3.89
N LYS A 48 7.69 -1.89 2.60
CA LYS A 48 7.07 -0.62 2.17
C LYS A 48 5.56 -0.70 1.99
N ILE A 49 5.01 -1.90 2.01
CA ILE A 49 3.57 -2.18 2.02
C ILE A 49 3.27 -3.02 3.27
N CYS A 50 2.19 -2.69 4.00
CA CYS A 50 1.79 -3.46 5.17
C CYS A 50 1.44 -4.92 4.81
N ALA A 51 1.50 -5.81 5.81
CA ALA A 51 1.20 -7.23 5.62
C ALA A 51 -0.25 -7.48 5.17
N ASN A 52 -1.20 -6.65 5.64
CA ASN A 52 -2.63 -6.78 5.32
C ASN A 52 -3.16 -5.43 4.80
N PRO A 53 -3.06 -5.15 3.49
CA PRO A 53 -3.67 -3.97 2.89
C PRO A 53 -5.20 -4.01 3.04
N MET A 54 -5.76 -2.86 3.40
CA MET A 54 -7.20 -2.68 3.60
C MET A 54 -7.90 -2.06 2.39
N SER A 55 -7.14 -1.35 1.55
CA SER A 55 -7.62 -0.79 0.28
C SER A 55 -6.48 -0.74 -0.73
N ILE A 56 -6.84 -0.59 -1.99
CA ILE A 56 -5.92 -0.28 -3.10
C ILE A 56 -6.49 0.92 -3.86
N GLN A 57 -5.60 1.74 -4.39
CA GLN A 57 -5.93 2.73 -5.40
C GLN A 57 -4.96 2.57 -6.56
N ALA A 58 -5.48 2.66 -7.77
CA ALA A 58 -4.71 2.69 -9.01
C ALA A 58 -5.02 3.99 -9.76
N ALA A 59 -4.00 4.55 -10.40
CA ALA A 59 -4.14 5.71 -11.26
C ALA A 59 -3.12 5.62 -12.39
N THR A 60 -3.35 6.30 -13.50
CA THR A 60 -2.30 6.49 -14.51
C THR A 60 -1.13 7.27 -13.92
N LEU A 61 0.01 7.27 -14.60
CA LEU A 61 1.13 8.14 -14.20
C LEU A 61 0.76 9.62 -14.16
N THR A 62 -0.16 10.06 -15.04
CA THR A 62 -0.73 11.41 -15.06
C THR A 62 -1.74 11.70 -13.93
N GLY A 63 -2.08 10.69 -13.12
CA GLY A 63 -2.92 10.84 -11.93
C GLY A 63 -4.42 10.66 -12.16
N VAL A 64 -4.83 10.16 -13.32
CA VAL A 64 -6.25 9.85 -13.60
C VAL A 64 -6.61 8.55 -12.88
N PRO A 65 -7.63 8.51 -12.02
CA PRO A 65 -8.06 7.28 -11.34
C PRO A 65 -8.42 6.18 -12.34
N ALA A 66 -7.93 4.96 -12.12
CA ALA A 66 -8.11 3.85 -13.06
C ALA A 66 -9.58 3.54 -13.36
N GLU A 67 -10.45 3.67 -12.35
CA GLU A 67 -11.90 3.46 -12.46
C GLU A 67 -12.58 4.43 -13.43
N SER A 68 -11.97 5.57 -13.73
CA SER A 68 -12.55 6.60 -14.59
C SER A 68 -12.16 6.48 -16.07
N ILE A 69 -11.24 5.57 -16.39
CA ILE A 69 -10.62 5.46 -17.73
C ILE A 69 -11.43 4.55 -18.65
N GLY A 70 -12.07 3.51 -18.11
CA GLY A 70 -12.86 2.56 -18.88
C GLY A 70 -12.10 1.35 -19.42
N GLN A 71 -10.81 1.18 -19.06
CA GLN A 71 -10.04 -0.04 -19.32
C GLN A 71 -10.48 -1.20 -18.40
N GLY A 72 -10.34 -2.43 -18.90
CA GLY A 72 -10.65 -3.64 -18.14
C GLY A 72 -9.44 -4.12 -17.34
N PHE A 73 -9.64 -4.38 -16.05
CA PHE A 73 -8.56 -4.84 -15.15
C PHE A 73 -8.78 -6.30 -14.76
N GLN A 74 -7.78 -7.15 -15.01
CA GLN A 74 -7.79 -8.56 -14.61
C GLN A 74 -7.72 -8.69 -13.09
N ALA A 75 -7.00 -7.78 -12.43
CA ALA A 75 -6.93 -7.68 -10.99
C ALA A 75 -7.02 -6.21 -10.57
N TYR A 76 -7.78 -5.96 -9.51
CA TYR A 76 -7.79 -4.66 -8.84
C TYR A 76 -8.27 -4.82 -7.40
N ASP A 77 -7.43 -5.44 -6.57
CA ASP A 77 -7.77 -5.84 -5.21
C ASP A 77 -6.54 -5.86 -4.29
N THR A 78 -6.78 -6.01 -2.98
CA THR A 78 -5.72 -5.94 -1.95
C THR A 78 -4.90 -7.22 -1.77
N VAL A 79 -5.24 -8.30 -2.46
CA VAL A 79 -4.57 -9.59 -2.39
C VAL A 79 -3.65 -9.77 -3.60
N THR A 80 -4.17 -9.53 -4.79
CA THR A 80 -3.46 -9.68 -6.07
C THR A 80 -2.66 -8.43 -6.42
N GLY A 81 -3.19 -7.23 -6.11
CA GLY A 81 -2.68 -5.95 -6.59
C GLY A 81 -3.51 -5.44 -7.78
N PHE A 82 -2.83 -4.90 -8.78
CA PHE A 82 -3.45 -4.41 -10.01
C PHE A 82 -2.83 -5.07 -11.24
N ALA A 83 -3.66 -5.39 -12.23
CA ALA A 83 -3.21 -5.94 -13.50
C ALA A 83 -4.13 -5.50 -14.63
N CYS A 84 -3.56 -4.80 -15.61
CA CYS A 84 -4.17 -4.56 -16.91
C CYS A 84 -3.52 -5.50 -17.93
N VAL A 85 -4.32 -6.15 -18.78
CA VAL A 85 -3.82 -7.07 -19.82
C VAL A 85 -4.17 -6.52 -21.19
N ASN A 86 -3.18 -6.36 -22.07
CA ASN A 86 -3.35 -5.77 -23.41
C ASN A 86 -4.42 -6.49 -24.23
N SER A 87 -4.40 -7.83 -24.24
CA SER A 87 -5.36 -8.64 -25.01
C SER A 87 -6.80 -8.61 -24.47
N GLN A 88 -7.04 -7.98 -23.31
CA GLN A 88 -8.37 -7.84 -22.70
C GLN A 88 -8.97 -6.45 -22.93
N GLN A 89 -8.22 -5.53 -23.54
CA GLN A 89 -8.73 -4.19 -23.84
C GLN A 89 -9.57 -4.18 -25.11
N LYS A 90 -10.51 -3.25 -25.17
CA LYS A 90 -11.42 -3.08 -26.31
C LYS A 90 -10.74 -2.26 -27.40
N ASN A 91 -11.29 -2.31 -28.62
CA ASN A 91 -10.90 -1.46 -29.74
C ASN A 91 -9.39 -1.50 -30.08
N GLU A 92 -8.74 -2.64 -29.84
CA GLU A 92 -7.30 -2.83 -30.08
C GLU A 92 -6.41 -1.88 -29.25
N GLU A 93 -6.96 -1.29 -28.17
CA GLU A 93 -6.19 -0.47 -27.24
C GLU A 93 -5.18 -1.34 -26.47
N CYS A 94 -4.09 -0.72 -26.03
CA CYS A 94 -3.18 -1.31 -25.05
C CYS A 94 -3.43 -0.70 -23.68
N CYS A 95 -3.01 -1.39 -22.63
CA CYS A 95 -3.03 -0.86 -21.28
C CYS A 95 -2.32 0.49 -21.22
N LEU A 96 -2.90 1.40 -20.45
CA LEU A 96 -2.18 2.59 -20.01
C LEU A 96 -1.13 2.19 -18.95
N ASP A 97 -0.31 3.17 -18.61
CA ASP A 97 0.75 3.05 -17.61
C ASP A 97 0.22 3.45 -16.23
N TYR A 98 0.16 2.50 -15.30
CA TYR A 98 -0.48 2.65 -14.00
C TYR A 98 0.51 2.59 -12.84
N LYS A 99 0.12 3.29 -11.78
CA LYS A 99 0.73 3.22 -10.46
C LYS A 99 -0.31 2.85 -9.42
N VAL A 100 0.09 2.12 -8.39
CA VAL A 100 -0.76 1.73 -7.27
C VAL A 100 -0.28 2.25 -5.94
N ARG A 101 -1.20 2.45 -5.00
CA ARG A 101 -0.87 2.59 -3.57
C ARG A 101 -1.85 1.78 -2.74
N PHE A 102 -1.36 1.29 -1.60
CA PHE A 102 -2.13 0.45 -0.70
C PHE A 102 -2.50 1.24 0.55
N GLY A 103 -3.75 1.10 0.98
CA GLY A 103 -4.22 1.60 2.26
C GLY A 103 -3.86 0.61 3.37
N CYS A 104 -3.17 1.09 4.39
CA CYS A 104 -2.76 0.32 5.55
C CYS A 104 -3.46 0.84 6.82
N GLN A 105 -3.62 -0.02 7.83
CA GLN A 105 -4.08 0.43 9.13
C GLN A 105 -3.08 1.44 9.70
N CYS A 106 -3.57 2.63 10.10
CA CYS A 106 -2.73 3.60 10.77
C CYS A 106 -2.31 3.11 12.18
N PRO A 107 -1.10 3.45 12.64
CA PRO A 107 -0.10 4.27 11.95
C PRO A 107 0.67 3.50 10.87
N TRP A 108 0.77 4.08 9.68
CA TRP A 108 1.64 3.62 8.60
C TRP A 108 2.42 4.80 8.00
N PRO A 109 3.74 4.67 7.75
CA PRO A 109 4.60 3.52 8.09
C PRO A 109 4.68 3.34 9.62
N PRO A 110 5.05 2.13 10.12
CA PRO A 110 5.23 1.92 11.55
C PRO A 110 6.28 2.91 12.06
N VAL A 111 5.94 3.65 13.10
CA VAL A 111 6.92 4.49 13.80
C VAL A 111 8.03 3.55 14.27
N ARG A 112 9.27 3.81 13.83
CA ARG A 112 10.41 3.10 14.40
C ARG A 112 10.66 3.74 15.78
N PRO A 113 10.48 3.02 16.90
CA PRO A 113 10.93 3.54 18.17
C PRO A 113 12.44 3.74 18.07
N ILE A 114 12.94 4.91 18.45
CA ILE A 114 14.37 5.23 18.47
C ILE A 114 15.17 4.16 19.26
N LEU A 115 14.52 3.52 20.25
CA LEU A 115 15.08 2.47 21.11
C LEU A 115 15.44 1.16 20.37
N ALA A 116 14.77 0.81 19.28
CA ALA A 116 15.10 -0.43 18.55
C ALA A 116 16.45 -0.37 17.79
N ALA A 117 17.08 0.81 17.73
CA ALA A 117 18.40 1.00 17.14
C ALA A 117 19.56 0.93 18.15
N LEU A 118 19.27 0.91 19.46
CA LEU A 118 20.28 0.99 20.53
C LEU A 118 20.65 -0.36 21.15
N ASP A 119 19.88 -1.43 20.93
CA ASP A 119 20.11 -2.75 21.55
C ASP A 119 21.15 -3.65 20.84
N VAL A 120 21.99 -3.11 19.94
CA VAL A 120 23.05 -3.90 19.25
C VAL A 120 24.45 -3.66 19.83
N VAL A 121 24.63 -2.79 20.83
CA VAL A 121 25.95 -2.56 21.44
C VAL A 121 25.86 -2.47 22.96
N ALA A 122 25.66 -3.61 23.63
CA ALA A 122 26.05 -3.78 25.02
C ALA A 122 27.34 -4.62 25.08
N PRO A 123 28.40 -4.16 25.76
CA PRO A 123 29.73 -4.75 25.69
C PRO A 123 29.81 -6.02 26.56
N VAL A 124 30.20 -7.16 25.98
CA VAL A 124 30.77 -8.26 26.77
C VAL A 124 32.25 -7.93 27.01
N LEU A 125 32.51 -7.10 28.02
CA LEU A 125 33.81 -7.02 28.68
C LEU A 125 33.60 -7.35 30.15
N ALA A 126 33.63 -8.64 30.47
CA ALA A 126 33.83 -9.14 31.82
C ALA A 126 35.07 -10.04 31.82
N ASN A 127 36.22 -9.37 31.94
CA ASN A 127 37.39 -9.74 32.72
C ASN A 127 37.49 -11.18 33.27
N GLU A 128 38.40 -12.00 32.72
CA GLU A 128 38.99 -13.15 33.42
C GLU A 128 40.53 -13.03 33.40
N THR A 129 41.08 -12.40 34.45
CA THR A 129 42.43 -12.71 34.96
C THR A 129 42.40 -12.68 36.48
N LEU A 130 42.22 -13.85 37.11
CA LEU A 130 42.88 -14.20 38.37
C LEU A 130 42.73 -15.72 38.64
N THR A 131 43.76 -16.48 38.25
CA THR A 131 44.62 -17.35 39.10
C THR A 131 45.62 -18.06 38.19
#